data_AF-A0A434EVL5-F1
#
_entry.id   AF-A0A434EVL5-F1
#
_cell.length_a   1.000
_cell.length_b   1.000
_cell.length_c   1.000
_cell.angle_alpha   90.00
_cell.angle_beta   90.00
_cell.angle_gamma   90.00
#
_symmetry.space_group_name_H-M   'P 1'
#
loop_
_entity.id
_entity.type
_entity.pdbx_description
1 polymer ?
#
loop_
_entity_poly.entity_id
_entity_poly.type
_entity_poly.pdbx_seq_one_letter_code
_entity_poly.pdbx_strand_id
1 'polypeptide(L)'
;LNPGTYIMRNVTIKPGGNGSLSGQGVTIFLMENSQLTINANEQVNLSPPTSGPYAGITIFQARGNTQPLLLNGGSGSVVSGFIYAPDAAITYTGNSDMNAQGNCLRLVGDTVAMIGNSAVKSDCTAELGGRTAYAGRMITLAK
;
A
#
# COMPACT_ATOMS: atom_id res chain seq x y z
N LEU A 1 7.32 2.76 -13.12
CA LEU A 1 6.11 3.56 -13.39
C LEU A 1 6.47 5.02 -13.28
N ASN A 2 6.08 5.82 -14.27
CA ASN A 2 6.22 7.27 -14.19
C ASN A 2 5.18 7.83 -13.20
N PRO A 3 5.41 9.01 -12.61
CA PRO A 3 4.41 9.64 -11.75
C PRO A 3 3.06 9.76 -12.47
N GLY A 4 1.97 9.41 -11.78
CA GLY A 4 0.64 9.40 -12.37
C GLY A 4 -0.37 8.46 -11.70
N THR A 5 -1.60 8.53 -12.18
CA THR A 5 -2.69 7.64 -11.73
C THR A 5 -2.88 6.50 -12.72
N TYR A 6 -2.81 5.27 -12.21
CA TYR A 6 -2.96 4.05 -12.99
C TYR A 6 -4.27 3.37 -12.62
N ILE A 7 -5.19 3.27 -13.58
CA ILE A 7 -6.50 2.67 -13.37
C ILE A 7 -6.52 1.26 -13.96
N MET A 8 -6.71 0.26 -13.10
CA MET A 8 -6.77 -1.15 -13.46
C MET A 8 -8.19 -1.67 -13.30
N ARG A 9 -8.66 -2.44 -14.28
CA ARG A 9 -10.00 -3.02 -14.31
C ARG A 9 -9.93 -4.48 -14.79
N ASN A 10 -10.39 -5.42 -13.98
CA ASN A 10 -10.27 -6.87 -14.20
C ASN A 10 -8.84 -7.33 -14.55
N VAL A 11 -7.83 -6.78 -13.87
CA VAL A 11 -6.42 -7.16 -14.07
C VAL A 11 -5.80 -7.65 -12.77
N THR A 12 -4.99 -8.70 -12.87
CA THR A 12 -4.10 -9.12 -11.79
C THR A 12 -2.70 -8.54 -12.02
N ILE A 13 -2.25 -7.68 -11.12
CA ILE A 13 -0.86 -7.20 -11.09
C ILE A 13 -0.05 -8.19 -10.24
N LYS A 14 0.88 -8.90 -10.90
CA LYS A 14 1.84 -9.79 -10.28
C LYS A 14 3.13 -9.77 -11.10
N PRO A 15 4.23 -9.15 -10.60
CA PRO A 15 5.48 -9.06 -11.34
C PRO A 15 6.04 -10.42 -11.78
N GLY A 16 5.97 -11.45 -10.93
CA GLY A 16 6.44 -12.81 -11.23
C GLY A 16 7.97 -12.92 -11.33
N GLY A 17 8.52 -14.12 -11.14
CA GLY A 17 9.91 -14.45 -11.52
C GLY A 17 11.01 -13.55 -10.93
N ASN A 18 10.90 -13.14 -9.66
CA ASN A 18 11.78 -12.15 -9.02
C ASN A 18 11.68 -10.73 -9.61
N GLY A 19 10.57 -10.43 -10.28
CA GLY A 19 10.29 -9.14 -10.89
C GLY A 19 10.13 -8.01 -9.87
N SER A 20 9.99 -6.80 -10.39
CA SER A 20 9.85 -5.60 -9.57
C SER A 20 8.73 -4.69 -10.03
N LEU A 21 8.13 -3.97 -9.07
CA LEU A 21 7.15 -2.92 -9.29
C LEU A 21 7.63 -1.65 -8.60
N SER A 22 8.11 -0.69 -9.38
CA SER A 22 8.65 0.57 -8.87
C SER A 22 7.96 1.79 -9.48
N GLY A 23 7.68 2.81 -8.67
CA GLY A 23 7.03 4.04 -9.09
C GLY A 23 6.97 5.08 -7.98
N GLN A 24 7.42 6.29 -8.26
CA GLN A 24 7.31 7.42 -7.33
C GLN A 24 6.24 8.38 -7.82
N GLY A 25 5.46 8.93 -6.89
CA GLY A 25 4.38 9.84 -7.24
C GLY A 25 3.22 9.13 -7.97
N VAL A 26 2.95 7.87 -7.61
CA VAL A 26 1.96 7.03 -8.29
C VAL A 26 0.78 6.69 -7.41
N THR A 27 -0.40 6.61 -8.01
CA THR A 27 -1.58 6.01 -7.38
C THR A 27 -2.08 4.88 -8.27
N ILE A 28 -2.23 3.69 -7.71
CA ILE A 28 -2.77 2.51 -8.39
C ILE A 28 -4.21 2.30 -7.93
N PHE A 29 -5.16 2.45 -8.85
CA PHE A 29 -6.59 2.20 -8.65
C PHE A 29 -6.97 0.80 -9.12
N LEU A 30 -7.42 -0.05 -8.20
CA LEU A 30 -7.89 -1.40 -8.46
C LEU A 30 -9.42 -1.42 -8.46
N MET A 31 -10.02 -1.46 -9.65
CA MET A 31 -11.47 -1.54 -9.83
C MET A 31 -11.94 -2.95 -10.20
N GLU A 32 -13.21 -3.23 -9.91
CA GLU A 32 -13.88 -4.50 -10.21
C GLU A 32 -13.13 -5.69 -9.61
N ASN A 33 -12.71 -6.68 -10.39
CA ASN A 33 -11.96 -7.84 -9.90
C ASN A 33 -10.44 -7.64 -9.96
N SER A 34 -9.96 -6.40 -9.99
CA SER A 34 -8.51 -6.16 -10.06
C SER A 34 -7.85 -6.45 -8.74
N GLN A 35 -6.65 -7.04 -8.82
CA GLN A 35 -5.91 -7.50 -7.66
C GLN A 35 -4.43 -7.14 -7.79
N LEU A 36 -3.78 -6.85 -6.67
CA LEU A 36 -2.33 -6.71 -6.60
C LEU A 36 -1.76 -7.76 -5.65
N THR A 37 -0.78 -8.50 -6.17
CA THR A 37 -0.09 -9.58 -5.45
C THR A 37 1.41 -9.41 -5.63
N ILE A 38 2.11 -9.11 -4.54
CA ILE A 38 3.57 -9.07 -4.47
C ILE A 38 4.06 -10.21 -3.56
N ASN A 39 4.93 -11.07 -4.08
CA ASN A 39 5.49 -12.23 -3.38
C ASN A 39 6.87 -11.94 -2.78
N ALA A 40 7.29 -12.74 -1.79
CA ALA A 40 8.50 -12.51 -0.99
C ALA A 40 9.81 -12.37 -1.79
N ASN A 41 9.86 -12.93 -2.99
CA ASN A 41 11.01 -12.87 -3.89
C ASN A 41 10.96 -11.70 -4.88
N GLU A 42 9.89 -10.92 -4.87
CA GLU A 42 9.68 -9.75 -5.73
C GLU A 42 10.01 -8.46 -4.96
N GLN A 43 10.38 -7.42 -5.70
CA GLN A 43 10.66 -6.10 -5.12
C GLN A 43 9.54 -5.12 -5.41
N VAL A 44 9.10 -4.37 -4.39
CA VAL A 44 8.13 -3.28 -4.55
C VAL A 44 8.68 -1.99 -3.98
N ASN A 45 8.68 -0.91 -4.78
CA ASN A 45 9.10 0.42 -4.35
C ASN A 45 8.09 1.46 -4.83
N LEU A 46 7.13 1.81 -3.97
CA LEU A 46 6.02 2.68 -4.34
C LEU A 46 5.85 3.83 -3.35
N SER A 47 5.70 5.05 -3.90
CA SER A 47 5.32 6.23 -3.14
C SER A 47 4.19 7.00 -3.80
N PRO A 48 3.29 7.62 -3.00
CA PRO A 48 2.16 8.34 -3.53
C PRO A 48 2.59 9.68 -4.11
N PRO A 49 1.73 10.35 -4.91
CA PRO A 49 1.91 11.76 -5.21
C PRO A 49 1.84 12.61 -3.92
N THR A 50 2.58 13.71 -3.88
CA THR A 50 2.59 14.66 -2.75
C THR A 50 1.53 15.76 -2.88
N SER A 51 0.89 15.87 -4.04
CA SER A 51 -0.12 16.87 -4.35
C SER A 51 -1.21 16.32 -5.29
N GLY A 52 -2.27 17.08 -5.49
CA GLY A 52 -3.40 16.67 -6.31
C GLY A 52 -4.43 15.81 -5.57
N PRO A 53 -5.48 15.33 -6.27
CA PRO A 53 -6.64 14.70 -5.65
C PRO A 53 -6.32 13.40 -4.91
N TYR A 54 -5.28 12.69 -5.35
CA TYR A 54 -4.83 11.43 -4.77
C TYR A 54 -3.55 11.56 -3.95
N ALA A 55 -3.19 12.78 -3.55
CA ALA A 55 -2.05 13.03 -2.67
C ALA A 55 -2.10 12.11 -1.44
N GLY A 56 -0.98 11.45 -1.16
CA GLY A 56 -0.81 10.51 -0.06
C GLY A 56 -1.37 9.11 -0.31
N ILE A 57 -2.08 8.83 -1.42
CA ILE A 57 -2.66 7.50 -1.69
C ILE A 57 -1.82 6.75 -2.73
N THR A 58 -1.28 5.60 -2.34
CA THR A 58 -0.45 4.75 -3.20
C THR A 58 -1.28 3.67 -3.86
N ILE A 59 -2.15 3.01 -3.09
CA ILE A 59 -3.06 1.97 -3.58
C ILE A 59 -4.48 2.32 -3.12
N PHE A 60 -5.40 2.33 -4.07
CA PHE A 60 -6.83 2.46 -3.83
C PHE A 60 -7.57 1.30 -4.48
N GLN A 61 -8.20 0.46 -3.69
CA GLN A 61 -9.06 -0.60 -4.14
C GLN A 61 -10.52 -0.19 -3.93
N ALA A 62 -11.30 -0.25 -5.01
CA ALA A 62 -12.67 0.24 -5.03
C ALA A 62 -13.55 -0.52 -4.01
N ARG A 63 -14.51 0.19 -3.43
CA ARG A 63 -15.55 -0.44 -2.61
C ARG A 63 -16.30 -1.50 -3.43
N GLY A 64 -16.61 -2.63 -2.81
CA GLY A 64 -17.16 -3.82 -3.45
C GLY A 64 -16.12 -4.75 -4.11
N ASN A 65 -14.86 -4.32 -4.25
CA ASN A 65 -13.78 -5.22 -4.67
C ASN A 65 -13.21 -5.95 -3.44
N THR A 66 -13.61 -7.22 -3.29
CA THR A 66 -13.19 -8.09 -2.18
C THR A 66 -11.94 -8.93 -2.49
N GLN A 67 -11.27 -8.68 -3.63
CA GLN A 67 -10.06 -9.43 -3.98
C GLN A 67 -8.94 -9.16 -2.95
N PRO A 68 -8.23 -10.20 -2.47
CA PRO A 68 -7.25 -10.00 -1.42
C PRO A 68 -6.04 -9.20 -1.92
N LEU A 69 -5.56 -8.28 -1.10
CA LEU A 69 -4.39 -7.46 -1.38
C LEU A 69 -3.17 -8.05 -0.67
N LEU A 70 -2.22 -8.61 -1.44
CA LEU A 70 -1.00 -9.20 -0.89
C LEU A 70 0.22 -8.31 -1.17
N LEU A 71 0.88 -7.87 -0.10
CA LEU A 71 2.10 -7.09 -0.13
C LEU A 71 3.17 -7.78 0.71
N ASN A 72 3.81 -8.78 0.12
CA ASN A 72 4.91 -9.52 0.72
C ASN A 72 6.20 -9.17 -0.04
N GLY A 73 6.71 -7.95 0.09
CA GLY A 73 7.91 -7.54 -0.63
C GLY A 73 9.18 -8.15 -0.03
N GLY A 74 10.13 -8.57 -0.87
CA GLY A 74 11.44 -9.02 -0.43
C GLY A 74 12.28 -7.93 0.24
N SER A 75 13.48 -8.27 0.71
CA SER A 75 14.43 -7.32 1.33
C SER A 75 14.62 -6.07 0.47
N GLY A 76 14.61 -4.88 1.08
CA GLY A 76 14.75 -3.60 0.38
C GLY A 76 13.49 -3.10 -0.34
N SER A 77 12.37 -3.84 -0.29
CA SER A 77 11.07 -3.30 -0.72
C SER A 77 10.62 -2.17 0.22
N VAL A 78 9.98 -1.14 -0.33
CA VAL A 78 9.47 0.03 0.39
C VAL A 78 8.10 0.43 -0.19
N VAL A 79 7.07 0.53 0.65
CA VAL A 79 5.76 1.07 0.26
C VAL A 79 5.36 2.12 1.28
N SER A 80 5.01 3.32 0.80
CA SER A 80 4.60 4.44 1.64
C SER A 80 3.19 4.93 1.32
N GLY A 81 2.66 5.83 2.16
CA GLY A 81 1.36 6.45 1.98
C GLY A 81 0.19 5.63 2.49
N PHE A 82 -0.98 5.88 1.92
CA PHE A 82 -2.22 5.17 2.18
C PHE A 82 -2.40 4.00 1.23
N ILE A 83 -2.82 2.89 1.81
CA ILE A 83 -3.40 1.75 1.13
C ILE A 83 -4.85 1.64 1.61
N TYR A 84 -5.77 1.96 0.72
CA TYR A 84 -7.21 1.97 1.00
C TYR A 84 -7.88 0.83 0.23
N ALA A 85 -8.30 -0.22 0.93
CA ALA A 85 -8.98 -1.39 0.39
C ALA A 85 -10.06 -1.89 1.38
N PRO A 86 -11.08 -1.06 1.67
CA PRO A 86 -11.96 -1.20 2.84
C PRO A 86 -12.75 -2.51 2.91
N ASP A 87 -13.00 -3.17 1.77
CA ASP A 87 -13.79 -4.40 1.69
C ASP A 87 -12.90 -5.63 1.42
N ALA A 88 -11.57 -5.48 1.50
CA ALA A 88 -10.61 -6.51 1.17
C ALA A 88 -9.76 -6.92 2.37
N ALA A 89 -9.36 -8.20 2.38
CA ALA A 89 -8.33 -8.70 3.26
C ALA A 89 -6.95 -8.21 2.77
N ILE A 90 -6.23 -7.48 3.62
CA ILE A 90 -4.86 -7.03 3.37
C ILE A 90 -3.92 -7.95 4.14
N THR A 91 -2.99 -8.57 3.42
CA THR A 91 -1.83 -9.24 4.02
C THR A 91 -0.59 -8.44 3.71
N TYR A 92 0.05 -7.94 4.76
CA TYR A 92 1.27 -7.15 4.69
C TYR A 92 2.38 -7.87 5.45
N THR A 93 3.44 -8.27 4.76
CA THR A 93 4.62 -8.85 5.39
C THR A 93 5.73 -7.80 5.39
N GLY A 94 5.99 -7.20 6.55
CA GLY A 94 6.99 -6.15 6.67
C GLY A 94 8.41 -6.69 6.81
N ASN A 95 9.34 -6.02 6.14
CA ASN A 95 10.77 -6.11 6.41
C ASN A 95 11.22 -4.85 7.18
N SER A 96 12.38 -4.91 7.85
CA SER A 96 12.94 -3.83 8.68
C SER A 96 13.31 -2.56 7.90
N ASP A 97 13.45 -2.64 6.58
CA ASP A 97 13.94 -1.56 5.71
C ASP A 97 12.80 -0.70 5.11
N MET A 98 11.54 -1.11 5.28
CA MET A 98 10.36 -0.34 4.87
C MET A 98 10.21 0.98 5.65
N ASN A 99 11.02 1.18 6.71
CA ASN A 99 11.09 2.40 7.52
C ASN A 99 12.21 3.36 7.05
N ALA A 100 13.05 2.95 6.10
CA ALA A 100 14.33 3.60 5.79
C ALA A 100 14.22 5.01 5.17
N GLN A 101 13.01 5.49 4.86
CA GLN A 101 12.82 6.81 4.23
C GLN A 101 11.88 7.74 5.01
N GLY A 102 11.65 7.50 6.32
CA GLY A 102 10.75 8.36 7.11
C GLY A 102 9.28 8.31 6.67
N ASN A 103 8.98 7.37 5.77
CA ASN A 103 7.76 7.30 5.00
C ASN A 103 6.69 6.51 5.75
N CYS A 104 5.60 7.18 6.07
CA CYS A 104 4.50 6.60 6.82
C CYS A 104 3.61 5.67 5.98
N LEU A 105 3.21 4.54 6.53
CA LEU A 105 2.27 3.60 5.91
C LEU A 105 0.97 3.56 6.72
N ARG A 106 -0.17 3.76 6.05
CA ARG A 106 -1.50 3.58 6.65
C ARG A 106 -2.32 2.60 5.83
N LEU A 107 -2.87 1.60 6.53
CA LEU A 107 -3.66 0.53 5.94
C LEU A 107 -5.11 0.68 6.37
N VAL A 108 -6.03 0.65 5.42
CA VAL A 108 -7.47 0.55 5.66
C VAL A 108 -7.96 -0.66 4.88
N GLY A 109 -8.31 -1.72 5.59
CA GLY A 109 -8.88 -2.94 5.01
C GLY A 109 -9.96 -3.53 5.90
N ASP A 110 -10.70 -4.50 5.37
CA ASP A 110 -11.69 -5.28 6.15
C ASP A 110 -10.96 -6.06 7.25
N THR A 111 -9.87 -6.73 6.85
CA THR A 111 -8.89 -7.31 7.76
C THR A 111 -7.49 -6.88 7.36
N VAL A 112 -6.61 -6.71 8.34
CA VAL A 112 -5.20 -6.37 8.13
C VAL A 112 -4.35 -7.36 8.91
N ALA A 113 -3.74 -8.31 8.21
CA ALA A 113 -2.76 -9.23 8.77
C ALA A 113 -1.36 -8.66 8.53
N MET A 114 -0.65 -8.35 9.63
CA MET A 114 0.76 -7.94 9.57
C MET A 114 1.64 -9.11 10.03
N ILE A 115 2.58 -9.52 9.18
CA ILE A 115 3.46 -10.68 9.43
C ILE A 115 4.92 -10.21 9.39
N GLY A 116 5.77 -10.72 10.29
CA GLY A 116 7.20 -10.40 10.33
C GLY A 116 7.55 -9.13 11.12
N ASN A 117 8.83 -8.73 11.07
CA ASN A 117 9.34 -7.53 11.75
C ASN A 117 8.94 -6.26 10.98
N SER A 118 7.67 -5.90 11.10
CA SER A 118 7.12 -4.67 10.54
C SER A 118 7.30 -3.53 11.53
N ALA A 119 7.98 -2.45 11.12
CA ALA A 119 7.98 -1.21 11.89
C ALA A 119 6.90 -0.28 11.32
N VAL A 120 5.80 -0.08 12.05
CA VAL A 120 4.73 0.86 11.67
C VAL A 120 4.97 2.19 12.38
N LYS A 121 5.16 3.26 11.62
CA LYS A 121 5.24 4.63 12.16
C LYS A 121 3.84 5.27 12.15
N SER A 122 3.44 5.84 13.28
CA SER A 122 2.07 6.38 13.48
C SER A 122 1.95 7.89 13.24
N ASP A 123 3.04 8.65 13.29
CA ASP A 123 3.07 10.08 12.96
C ASP A 123 3.47 10.29 11.50
N CYS A 124 2.48 10.71 10.71
CA CYS A 124 2.49 10.72 9.24
C CYS A 124 2.05 12.06 8.66
N THR A 125 2.00 13.11 9.48
CA THR A 125 1.32 14.36 9.14
C THR A 125 1.90 15.02 7.88
N ALA A 126 3.20 14.91 7.66
CA ALA A 126 3.88 15.46 6.49
C ALA A 126 3.60 14.67 5.19
N GLU A 127 3.48 13.35 5.28
CA GLU A 127 3.36 12.42 4.16
C GLU A 127 1.92 12.28 3.65
N LEU A 128 0.94 12.67 4.47
CA LEU A 128 -0.48 12.59 4.14
C LEU A 128 -1.05 13.89 3.54
N GLY A 129 -0.22 14.88 3.25
CA GLY A 129 -0.68 16.17 2.72
C GLY A 129 -1.74 16.83 3.62
N GLY A 130 -1.64 16.64 4.93
CA GLY A 130 -2.61 17.15 5.91
C GLY A 130 -3.95 16.40 5.98
N ARG A 131 -4.10 15.24 5.32
CA ARG A 131 -5.36 14.47 5.34
C ARG A 131 -5.48 13.60 6.59
N THR A 132 -6.59 13.76 7.31
CA THR A 132 -7.00 12.84 8.38
C THR A 132 -7.87 11.73 7.82
N ALA A 133 -7.49 10.47 8.07
CA ALA A 133 -8.33 9.32 7.78
C ALA A 133 -9.16 8.99 9.02
N TYR A 134 -10.49 9.15 8.93
CA TYR A 134 -11.41 8.71 9.97
C TYR A 134 -11.64 7.20 9.81
N ALA A 135 -11.01 6.40 10.67
CA ALA A 135 -11.28 4.97 10.75
C ALA A 135 -12.36 4.70 11.81
N GLY A 136 -13.37 3.90 11.47
CA GLY A 136 -14.43 3.51 12.41
C GLY A 136 -13.93 2.66 13.58
N ARG A 137 -12.78 2.00 13.41
CA ARG A 137 -12.01 1.34 14.47
C ARG A 137 -10.53 1.57 14.20
N MET A 138 -9.80 2.05 15.20
CA MET A 138 -8.34 2.15 15.14
C MET A 138 -7.75 1.06 16.03
N ILE A 139 -6.81 0.29 15.49
CA ILE A 139 -5.95 -0.58 16.29
C ILE A 139 -4.63 0.16 16.45
N THR A 140 -4.41 0.69 17.64
CA THR A 140 -3.11 1.23 18.03
C THR A 140 -2.28 0.09 18.60
N LEU A 141 -1.15 -0.23 17.98
CA LEU A 141 -0.17 -1.14 18.58
C LEU A 141 0.41 -0.44 19.82
N ALA A 142 0.07 -0.94 21.00
CA ALA A 142 0.67 -0.48 22.24
C ALA A 142 2.15 -0.91 22.27
N LYS A 143 3.02 0.01 22.70
CA LYS A 143 4.45 -0.24 22.90
C LYS A 143 4.67 -1.09 24.15
#